data_AF-A0A1Y4AG92-F1
#
_entry.id   AF-A0A1Y4AG92-F1
#
_cell.length_a   1.000
_cell.length_b   1.000
_cell.length_c   1.000
_cell.angle_alpha   90.00
_cell.angle_beta   90.00
_cell.angle_gamma   90.00
#
_symmetry.space_group_name_H-M   'P 1'
#
loop_
_entity.id
_entity.type
_entity.pdbx_description
1 polymer ?
#
loop_
_entity_poly.entity_id
_entity_poly.type
_entity_poly.pdbx_seq_one_letter_code
_entity_poly.pdbx_strand_id
1 'polypeptide(L)'
;MLCHVTENMYVLIRNLSGDIAIAPMFCYSIPLLAPHHLLEAEKFNIRYTDPAQITCMADKLRWYRYKKALLQREVAALAGIERSTYLHYEDPARENYALDVMERIALILGVPVTELLDEYHLFLYHDQGRQVKEKRKSLCMTRVQYAEHLGVPIGTLENWEQNSVRMMKSSWEKYFK
;
A
#
# COMPACT_ATOMS: atom_id res chain seq x y z
N MET A 1 4.38 -41.28 -32.94
CA MET A 1 4.84 -41.59 -31.57
C MET A 1 5.19 -40.28 -30.90
N LEU A 2 4.65 -40.00 -29.71
CA LEU A 2 5.07 -38.87 -28.89
C LEU A 2 6.04 -39.39 -27.83
N CYS A 3 7.25 -38.82 -27.77
CA CYS A 3 8.28 -39.20 -26.82
C CYS A 3 8.55 -38.03 -25.87
N HIS A 4 8.51 -38.28 -24.56
CA HIS A 4 8.96 -37.33 -23.55
C HIS A 4 10.49 -37.40 -23.45
N VAL A 5 11.18 -36.26 -23.58
CA VAL A 5 12.65 -36.19 -23.64
C VAL A 5 13.22 -35.52 -22.40
N THR A 6 12.68 -34.36 -22.02
CA THR A 6 13.04 -33.62 -20.81
C THR A 6 11.78 -33.06 -20.15
N GLU A 7 11.92 -32.48 -18.94
CA GLU A 7 10.81 -31.96 -18.11
C GLU A 7 9.77 -31.12 -18.87
N ASN A 8 10.20 -30.35 -19.87
CA ASN A 8 9.35 -29.47 -20.66
C ASN A 8 9.38 -29.77 -22.18
N MET A 9 10.02 -30.87 -22.60
CA MET A 9 10.22 -31.16 -24.01
C MET A 9 9.69 -32.54 -24.40
N TYR A 10 8.86 -32.52 -25.44
CA TYR A 10 8.35 -33.69 -26.11
C TYR A 10 8.80 -33.68 -27.57
N VAL A 11 8.86 -34.85 -28.18
CA VAL A 11 9.19 -35.00 -29.60
C VAL A 11 8.12 -35.86 -30.25
N LEU A 12 7.48 -35.32 -31.28
CA LEU A 12 6.54 -36.03 -32.12
C LEU A 12 7.31 -36.66 -33.30
N ILE A 13 7.29 -37.98 -33.37
CA ILE A 13 7.96 -38.76 -34.41
C ILE A 13 6.88 -39.40 -35.30
N ARG A 14 6.94 -39.15 -36.60
CA ARG A 14 6.10 -39.79 -37.62
C ARG A 14 6.99 -40.56 -38.58
N ASN A 15 6.69 -41.84 -38.78
CA ASN A 15 7.34 -42.68 -39.78
C ASN A 15 6.50 -42.62 -41.05
N LEU A 16 7.05 -42.08 -42.12
CA LEU A 16 6.53 -42.12 -43.48
C LEU A 16 7.37 -43.18 -44.20
N SER A 17 6.80 -44.01 -45.06
CA SER A 17 7.49 -45.14 -45.70
C SER A 17 8.83 -44.74 -46.35
N GLY A 18 9.95 -44.85 -45.60
CA GLY A 18 11.30 -44.44 -46.00
C GLY A 18 11.89 -43.22 -45.27
N ASP A 19 11.06 -42.38 -44.63
CA ASP A 19 11.46 -41.11 -43.99
C ASP A 19 10.92 -40.96 -42.56
N ILE A 20 11.73 -40.37 -41.68
CA ILE A 20 11.33 -40.04 -40.32
C ILE A 20 11.14 -38.53 -40.20
N ALA A 21 9.90 -38.10 -39.98
CA ALA A 21 9.58 -36.72 -39.66
C ALA A 21 9.59 -36.53 -38.13
N ILE A 22 10.35 -35.54 -37.66
CA ILE A 22 10.52 -35.22 -36.24
C ILE A 22 10.06 -33.78 -36.01
N ALA A 23 9.17 -33.57 -35.04
CA ALA A 23 8.72 -32.25 -34.61
C ALA A 23 8.91 -32.10 -33.08
N PRO A 24 9.83 -31.24 -32.62
CA PRO A 24 9.95 -30.94 -31.20
C PRO A 24 8.79 -30.07 -30.72
N MET A 25 8.31 -30.34 -29.50
CA MET A 25 7.25 -29.61 -28.80
C MET A 25 7.76 -29.23 -27.41
N PHE A 26 7.64 -27.96 -27.04
CA PHE A 26 7.96 -27.48 -25.70
C PHE A 26 6.68 -27.10 -24.96
N CYS A 27 6.52 -27.59 -23.73
CA CYS A 27 5.39 -27.28 -22.86
C CYS A 27 5.88 -26.42 -21.69
N TYR A 28 5.53 -25.14 -21.69
CA TYR A 28 5.82 -24.24 -20.58
C TYR A 28 4.56 -23.98 -19.76
N SER A 29 4.64 -24.19 -18.45
CA SER A 29 3.62 -23.78 -17.50
C SER A 29 4.01 -22.44 -16.91
N ILE A 30 3.40 -21.36 -17.40
CA ILE A 30 3.62 -20.02 -16.85
C ILE A 30 2.48 -19.75 -15.86
N PRO A 31 2.74 -19.62 -14.55
CA PRO A 31 1.69 -19.28 -13.60
C PRO A 31 1.17 -17.89 -13.91
N LEU A 32 -0.16 -17.75 -14.04
CA LEU A 32 -0.78 -16.46 -14.19
C LEU A 32 -0.66 -15.70 -12.86
N LEU A 33 0.05 -14.56 -12.88
CA LEU A 33 0.05 -13.60 -11.78
C LEU A 33 -1.28 -12.84 -11.79
N ALA A 34 -2.31 -13.44 -11.21
CA ALA A 34 -3.64 -12.87 -11.09
C ALA A 34 -4.04 -12.68 -9.62
N PRO A 35 -4.76 -11.59 -9.28
CA PRO A 35 -5.42 -11.47 -7.99
C PRO A 35 -6.36 -12.65 -7.74
N HIS A 36 -6.45 -13.11 -6.49
CA HIS A 36 -7.31 -14.23 -6.11
C HIS A 36 -8.79 -14.02 -6.48
N HIS A 37 -9.28 -12.78 -6.37
CA HIS A 37 -10.62 -12.39 -6.80
C HIS A 37 -10.54 -11.58 -8.08
N LEU A 38 -10.22 -12.25 -9.19
CA LEU A 38 -9.95 -11.61 -10.49
C LEU A 38 -11.07 -10.65 -10.91
N LEU A 39 -12.34 -11.08 -10.84
CA LEU A 39 -13.48 -10.24 -11.23
C LEU A 39 -13.60 -8.97 -10.38
N GLU A 40 -13.41 -9.07 -9.07
CA GLU A 40 -13.52 -7.91 -8.18
C GLU A 40 -12.32 -6.97 -8.35
N ALA A 41 -11.13 -7.52 -8.60
CA ALA A 41 -9.96 -6.72 -8.96
C ALA A 41 -10.14 -6.03 -10.32
N GLU A 42 -10.74 -6.68 -11.31
CA GLU A 42 -11.06 -6.10 -12.62
C GLU A 42 -12.08 -4.97 -12.49
N LYS A 43 -13.22 -5.21 -11.82
CA LYS A 43 -14.22 -4.16 -11.55
C LYS A 43 -13.59 -2.96 -10.85
N PHE A 44 -12.75 -3.21 -9.86
CA PHE A 44 -12.07 -2.15 -9.10
C PHE A 44 -11.08 -1.38 -9.97
N ASN A 45 -10.28 -2.07 -10.80
CA ASN A 45 -9.33 -1.44 -11.72
C ASN A 45 -10.00 -0.68 -12.85
N ILE A 46 -11.19 -1.10 -13.29
CA ILE A 46 -12.02 -0.35 -14.25
C ILE A 46 -12.56 0.93 -13.59
N ARG A 47 -13.01 0.83 -12.34
CA ARG A 47 -13.52 1.98 -11.57
C ARG A 47 -12.42 3.02 -11.31
N TYR A 48 -11.21 2.59 -11.02
CA TYR A 48 -10.07 3.46 -10.71
C TYR A 48 -8.92 3.17 -11.68
N THR A 49 -8.89 3.93 -12.78
CA THR A 49 -7.82 3.79 -13.78
C THR A 49 -6.51 4.40 -13.30
N ASP A 50 -6.59 5.42 -12.43
CA ASP A 50 -5.47 6.15 -11.85
C ASP A 50 -5.60 6.16 -10.31
N PRO A 51 -4.53 5.82 -9.54
CA PRO A 51 -4.55 5.88 -8.08
C PRO A 51 -4.86 7.28 -7.53
N ALA A 52 -4.62 8.36 -8.28
CA ALA A 52 -4.97 9.72 -7.88
C ALA A 52 -6.49 9.94 -7.71
N GLN A 53 -7.31 9.08 -8.33
CA GLN A 53 -8.78 9.10 -8.18
C GLN A 53 -9.25 8.48 -6.85
N ILE A 54 -8.34 7.84 -6.12
CA ILE A 54 -8.64 7.13 -4.88
C ILE A 54 -8.25 8.00 -3.69
N THR A 55 -9.23 8.39 -2.89
CA THR A 55 -9.01 9.22 -1.69
C THR A 55 -8.76 8.39 -0.43
N CYS A 56 -9.33 7.18 -0.34
CA CYS A 56 -9.20 6.32 0.81
C CYS A 56 -7.90 5.50 0.78
N MET A 57 -7.16 5.48 1.90
CA MET A 57 -5.91 4.70 2.03
C MET A 57 -6.13 3.20 1.79
N ALA A 58 -7.24 2.64 2.33
CA ALA A 58 -7.57 1.23 2.17
C ALA A 58 -7.73 0.84 0.70
N ASP A 59 -8.41 1.68 -0.08
CA ASP A 59 -8.61 1.47 -1.51
C ASP A 59 -7.31 1.64 -2.30
N LYS A 60 -6.42 2.56 -1.90
CA LYS A 60 -5.09 2.69 -2.50
C LYS A 60 -4.26 1.42 -2.28
N LEU A 61 -4.27 0.88 -1.06
CA LEU A 61 -3.60 -0.38 -0.73
C LEU A 61 -4.12 -1.53 -1.59
N ARG A 62 -5.44 -1.67 -1.71
CA ARG A 62 -6.08 -2.67 -2.59
C ARG A 62 -5.65 -2.50 -4.04
N TRP A 63 -5.65 -1.28 -4.56
CA TRP A 63 -5.28 -0.97 -5.93
C TRP A 63 -3.86 -1.44 -6.26
N TYR A 64 -2.89 -0.99 -5.46
CA TYR A 64 -1.49 -1.34 -5.67
C TYR A 64 -1.23 -2.83 -5.44
N ARG A 65 -1.88 -3.44 -4.44
CA ARG A 65 -1.80 -4.89 -4.21
C ARG A 65 -2.30 -5.68 -5.42
N TYR A 66 -3.43 -5.30 -6.02
CA TYR A 66 -3.94 -5.94 -7.24
C TYR A 66 -3.00 -5.79 -8.42
N LYS A 67 -2.37 -4.62 -8.61
CA LYS A 67 -1.36 -4.42 -9.66
C LYS A 67 -0.13 -5.30 -9.48
N LYS A 68 0.20 -5.68 -8.24
CA LYS A 68 1.27 -6.63 -7.92
C LYS A 68 0.83 -8.09 -7.89
N ALA A 69 -0.45 -8.38 -8.15
CA ALA A 69 -1.05 -9.71 -8.03
C ALA A 69 -0.78 -10.39 -6.66
N LEU A 70 -0.66 -9.60 -5.60
CA LEU A 70 -0.35 -10.11 -4.26
C LEU A 70 -1.62 -10.44 -3.46
N LEU A 71 -1.53 -11.50 -2.66
CA LEU A 71 -2.52 -11.86 -1.67
C LEU A 71 -2.31 -11.03 -0.40
N GLN A 72 -3.39 -10.77 0.35
CA GLN A 72 -3.30 -10.11 1.66
C GLN A 72 -2.33 -10.85 2.60
N ARG A 73 -2.33 -12.18 2.57
CA ARG A 73 -1.41 -13.01 3.37
C ARG A 73 0.06 -12.82 2.98
N GLU A 74 0.34 -12.55 1.72
CA GLU A 74 1.71 -12.35 1.23
C GLU A 74 2.22 -10.97 1.63
N VAL A 75 1.41 -9.92 1.46
CA VAL A 75 1.78 -8.58 1.92
C VAL A 75 1.97 -8.58 3.44
N ALA A 76 1.07 -9.22 4.20
CA ALA A 76 1.21 -9.34 5.64
C ALA A 76 2.51 -10.06 6.06
N ALA A 77 2.81 -11.21 5.43
CA ALA A 77 4.02 -11.98 5.72
C ALA A 77 5.29 -11.18 5.40
N LEU A 78 5.34 -10.51 4.24
CA LEU A 78 6.47 -9.68 3.82
C LEU A 78 6.64 -8.44 4.71
N ALA A 79 5.54 -7.84 5.16
CA ALA A 79 5.57 -6.69 6.06
C ALA A 79 5.85 -7.09 7.52
N GLY A 80 5.83 -8.38 7.86
CA GLY A 80 6.04 -8.87 9.23
C GLY A 80 4.89 -8.53 10.17
N ILE A 81 3.65 -8.58 9.68
CA ILE A 81 2.42 -8.36 10.46
C ILE A 81 1.45 -9.53 10.32
N GLU A 82 0.48 -9.63 11.22
CA GLU A 82 -0.58 -10.63 11.07
C GLU A 82 -1.46 -10.35 9.85
N ARG A 83 -1.95 -11.41 9.20
CA ARG A 83 -2.92 -11.30 8.10
C ARG A 83 -4.17 -10.52 8.50
N SER A 84 -4.64 -10.70 9.74
CA SER A 84 -5.77 -9.98 10.33
C SER A 84 -5.52 -8.45 10.34
N THR A 85 -4.29 -8.04 10.67
CA THR A 85 -3.90 -6.63 10.69
C THR A 85 -3.95 -6.05 9.29
N TYR A 86 -3.37 -6.74 8.30
CA TYR A 86 -3.42 -6.26 6.91
C TYR A 86 -4.85 -6.27 6.34
N LEU A 87 -5.68 -7.25 6.70
CA LEU A 87 -7.11 -7.26 6.34
C LEU A 87 -7.80 -5.97 6.80
N HIS A 88 -7.55 -5.54 8.05
CA HIS A 88 -8.09 -4.28 8.55
C HIS A 88 -7.47 -3.04 7.92
N TYR A 89 -6.28 -3.11 7.33
CA TYR A 89 -5.70 -1.97 6.60
C TYR A 89 -6.42 -1.74 5.26
N GLU A 90 -7.02 -2.79 4.69
CA GLU A 90 -7.85 -2.69 3.49
C GLU A 90 -9.35 -2.49 3.79
N ASP A 91 -9.68 -2.16 5.04
CA ASP A 91 -11.03 -1.79 5.48
C ASP A 91 -11.21 -0.26 5.37
N PRO A 92 -12.17 0.25 4.58
CA PRO A 92 -12.44 1.68 4.48
C PRO A 92 -12.80 2.37 5.81
N ALA A 93 -13.29 1.63 6.81
CA ALA A 93 -13.58 2.15 8.14
C ALA A 93 -12.32 2.34 9.02
N ARG A 94 -11.15 1.88 8.55
CA ARG A 94 -9.90 1.97 9.30
C ARG A 94 -9.31 3.37 9.23
N GLU A 95 -9.11 3.96 10.40
CA GLU A 95 -8.51 5.29 10.54
C GLU A 95 -7.06 5.27 11.01
N ASN A 96 -6.60 4.17 11.61
CA ASN A 96 -5.30 4.11 12.27
C ASN A 96 -4.33 3.17 11.55
N TYR A 97 -3.28 3.74 10.97
CA TYR A 97 -2.20 3.02 10.31
C TYR A 97 -0.88 3.30 11.04
N ALA A 98 -0.11 2.25 11.29
CA ALA A 98 1.24 2.39 11.85
C ALA A 98 2.19 2.80 10.73
N LEU A 99 2.88 3.94 10.88
CA LEU A 99 3.68 4.52 9.79
C LEU A 99 4.85 3.63 9.38
N ASP A 100 5.52 2.99 10.34
CA ASP A 100 6.60 2.04 10.10
C ASP A 100 6.13 0.80 9.31
N VAL A 101 4.89 0.37 9.54
CA VAL A 101 4.26 -0.72 8.77
C VAL A 101 3.91 -0.23 7.37
N MET A 102 3.37 0.98 7.24
CA MET A 102 3.04 1.57 5.94
C MET A 102 4.28 1.76 5.06
N GLU A 103 5.43 2.13 5.63
CA GLU A 103 6.70 2.20 4.90
C GLU A 103 7.11 0.84 4.36
N ARG A 104 7.05 -0.22 5.19
CA ARG A 104 7.33 -1.60 4.74
C ARG A 104 6.38 -2.05 3.63
N ILE A 105 5.08 -1.76 3.77
CA ILE A 105 4.07 -2.09 2.76
C ILE A 105 4.36 -1.33 1.45
N ALA A 106 4.71 -0.04 1.52
CA ALA A 106 5.02 0.77 0.35
C ALA A 106 6.21 0.19 -0.44
N LEU A 107 7.24 -0.30 0.25
CA LEU A 107 8.38 -1.00 -0.36
C LEU A 107 7.95 -2.27 -1.10
N ILE A 108 7.09 -3.10 -0.49
CA ILE A 108 6.53 -4.32 -1.11
C ILE A 108 5.71 -3.99 -2.36
N LEU A 109 4.94 -2.91 -2.30
CA LEU A 109 4.10 -2.44 -3.40
C LEU A 109 4.91 -1.66 -4.46
N GLY A 110 6.18 -1.32 -4.18
CA GLY A 110 7.07 -0.62 -5.10
C GLY A 110 6.66 0.82 -5.36
N VAL A 111 6.12 1.51 -4.35
CA VAL A 111 5.69 2.92 -4.44
C VAL A 111 6.18 3.72 -3.24
N PRO A 112 6.33 5.05 -3.36
CA PRO A 112 6.66 5.86 -2.19
C PRO A 112 5.49 5.84 -1.21
N VAL A 113 5.80 5.80 0.10
CA VAL A 113 4.77 5.72 1.16
C VAL A 113 3.80 6.90 1.10
N THR A 114 4.28 8.07 0.69
CA THR A 114 3.49 9.29 0.54
C THR A 114 2.33 9.16 -0.44
N GLU A 115 2.42 8.24 -1.41
CA GLU A 115 1.31 7.95 -2.34
C GLU A 115 0.19 7.18 -1.67
N LEU A 116 0.50 6.39 -0.63
CA LEU A 116 -0.46 5.57 0.11
C LEU A 116 -1.15 6.34 1.22
N LEU A 117 -0.45 7.28 1.85
CA LEU A 117 -0.95 8.03 3.01
C LEU A 117 -2.02 9.06 2.62
N ASP A 118 -2.97 9.27 3.52
CA ASP A 118 -3.87 10.43 3.47
C ASP A 118 -3.17 11.68 4.06
N GLU A 119 -3.84 12.83 3.97
CA GLU A 119 -3.31 14.11 4.47
C GLU A 119 -2.91 14.07 5.96
N TYR A 120 -3.70 13.38 6.79
CA TYR A 120 -3.44 13.28 8.22
C TYR A 120 -2.21 12.40 8.49
N HIS A 121 -2.09 11.26 7.83
CA HIS A 121 -0.92 10.41 7.99
C HIS A 121 0.33 11.02 7.37
N LEU A 122 0.21 11.82 6.30
CA LEU A 122 1.29 12.65 5.78
C LEU A 122 1.74 13.70 6.79
N PHE A 123 0.80 14.36 7.49
CA PHE A 123 1.12 15.28 8.58
C PHE A 123 1.92 14.59 9.68
N LEU A 124 1.56 13.37 10.07
CA LEU A 124 2.33 12.60 11.03
C LEU A 124 3.71 12.17 10.48
N TYR A 125 3.75 11.73 9.21
CA TYR A 125 4.96 11.26 8.53
C TYR A 125 6.01 12.36 8.36
N HIS A 126 5.57 13.58 8.03
CA HIS A 126 6.45 14.73 7.79
C HIS A 126 6.80 15.52 9.06
N ASP A 127 6.80 14.85 10.21
CA ASP A 127 7.05 15.42 11.54
C ASP A 127 5.95 16.42 11.95
N GLN A 128 4.97 15.95 12.74
CA GLN A 128 3.88 16.79 13.22
C GLN A 128 4.40 17.96 14.06
N GLY A 129 5.41 17.75 14.89
CA GLY A 129 5.89 18.76 15.84
C GLY A 129 6.55 19.93 15.13
N ARG A 130 7.35 19.63 14.10
CA ARG A 130 7.92 20.63 13.20
C ARG A 130 6.84 21.45 12.51
N GLN A 131 5.82 20.80 11.95
CA GLN A 131 4.73 21.50 11.25
C GLN A 131 3.90 22.39 12.18
N VAL A 132 3.55 21.90 13.38
CA VAL A 132 2.86 22.70 14.41
C VAL A 132 3.69 23.92 14.80
N LYS A 133 5.00 23.73 15.00
CA LYS A 133 5.93 24.81 15.35
C LYS A 133 6.10 25.83 14.22
N GLU A 134 6.15 25.39 12.97
CA GLU A 134 6.19 26.24 11.79
C GLU A 134 4.93 27.08 11.67
N LYS A 135 3.74 26.49 11.84
CA LYS A 135 2.45 27.19 11.84
C LYS A 135 2.37 28.24 12.94
N ARG A 136 2.83 27.90 14.15
CA ARG A 136 2.89 28.88 15.25
C ARG A 136 3.80 30.05 14.91
N LYS A 137 5.01 29.76 14.41
CA LYS A 137 6.00 30.78 14.05
C LYS A 137 5.53 31.67 12.90
N SER A 138 4.81 31.12 11.92
CA SER A 138 4.25 31.91 10.81
C SER A 138 3.20 32.93 11.29
N LEU A 139 2.58 32.67 12.45
CA LEU A 139 1.66 33.61 13.11
C LEU A 139 2.36 34.55 14.10
N CYS A 140 3.69 34.49 14.20
CA CYS A 140 4.49 35.28 15.15
C CYS A 140 4.08 35.09 16.62
N MET A 141 3.54 33.93 16.99
CA MET A 141 3.03 33.67 18.34
C MET A 141 4.06 32.94 19.23
N THR A 142 4.08 33.31 20.50
CA THR A 142 4.70 32.50 21.57
C THR A 142 3.90 31.21 21.78
N ARG A 143 4.47 30.23 22.50
CA ARG A 143 3.74 28.98 22.81
C ARG A 143 2.48 29.24 23.62
N VAL A 144 2.54 30.15 24.60
CA VAL A 144 1.39 30.53 25.43
C VAL A 144 0.26 31.09 24.55
N GLN A 145 0.57 32.10 23.74
CA GLN A 145 -0.41 32.75 22.85
C GLN A 145 -1.03 31.76 21.86
N TYR A 146 -0.24 30.84 21.31
CA TYR A 146 -0.76 29.86 20.36
C TYR A 146 -1.60 28.78 21.04
N ALA A 147 -1.23 28.34 22.24
CA ALA A 147 -2.04 27.42 23.03
C ALA A 147 -3.40 28.04 23.39
N GLU A 148 -3.41 29.32 23.80
CA GLU A 148 -4.63 30.10 24.03
C GLU A 148 -5.45 30.25 22.74
N HIS A 149 -4.81 30.55 21.61
CA HIS A 149 -5.46 30.67 20.31
C HIS A 149 -6.16 29.36 19.87
N LEU A 150 -5.53 28.21 20.12
CA LEU A 150 -6.12 26.90 19.83
C LEU A 150 -7.12 26.43 20.90
N GLY A 151 -7.18 27.11 22.05
CA GLY A 151 -7.98 26.71 23.20
C GLY A 151 -7.53 25.39 23.83
N VAL A 152 -6.22 25.13 23.84
CA VAL A 152 -5.63 23.90 24.41
C VAL A 152 -4.66 24.24 25.55
N PRO A 153 -4.47 23.35 26.54
CA PRO A 153 -3.44 23.55 27.55
C PRO A 153 -2.04 23.67 26.93
N ILE A 154 -1.19 24.52 27.50
CA ILE A 154 0.18 24.72 27.00
C ILE A 154 0.99 23.42 26.92
N GLY A 155 0.85 22.53 27.91
CA GLY A 155 1.52 21.23 27.90
C GLY A 155 1.08 20.33 26.74
N THR A 156 -0.17 20.45 26.28
CA THR A 156 -0.65 19.74 25.09
C THR A 156 0.07 20.23 23.83
N LEU A 157 0.18 21.55 23.66
CA LEU A 157 0.91 22.14 22.55
C LEU A 157 2.41 21.76 22.59
N GLU A 158 3.02 21.78 23.77
CA GLU A 158 4.42 21.37 23.94
C GLU A 158 4.65 19.92 23.56
N ASN A 159 3.77 19.02 24.00
CA ASN A 159 3.82 17.61 23.63
C ASN A 159 3.65 17.39 22.12
N TRP A 160 2.81 18.20 21.46
CA TRP A 160 2.67 18.15 20.01
C TRP A 160 3.92 18.65 19.29
N GLU A 161 4.45 19.81 19.66
CA GLU A 161 5.67 20.40 19.05
C GLU A 161 6.92 19.52 19.22
N GLN A 162 6.97 18.70 20.27
CA GLN A 162 8.10 17.82 20.58
C GLN A 162 7.94 16.40 20.00
N ASN A 163 6.84 16.10 19.30
CA ASN A 163 6.45 14.75 18.91
C ASN A 163 6.32 13.75 20.09
N SER A 164 6.19 14.25 21.31
CA SER A 164 6.04 13.41 22.51
C SER A 164 4.68 12.69 22.54
N VAL A 165 3.65 13.31 21.94
CA VAL A 165 2.31 12.73 21.84
C VAL A 165 1.79 12.90 20.41
N ARG A 166 1.31 11.80 19.82
CA ARG A 166 0.61 11.81 18.54
C ARG A 166 -0.67 12.64 18.65
N MET A 167 -0.81 13.65 17.79
CA MET A 167 -2.04 14.45 17.70
C MET A 167 -3.18 13.57 17.21
N MET A 168 -4.36 13.66 17.84
CA MET A 168 -5.55 12.94 17.36
C MET A 168 -6.02 13.51 16.02
N LYS A 169 -6.56 12.65 15.14
CA LYS A 169 -7.09 13.06 13.82
C LYS A 169 -8.12 14.18 13.94
N SER A 170 -9.06 14.07 14.88
CA SER A 170 -10.07 15.11 15.14
C SER A 170 -9.47 16.45 15.57
N SER A 171 -8.35 16.46 16.30
CA SER A 171 -7.64 17.69 16.66
C SER A 171 -6.93 18.29 15.45
N TRP A 172 -6.29 17.44 14.62
CA TRP A 172 -5.66 17.88 13.39
C TRP A 172 -6.69 18.51 12.42
N GLU A 173 -7.83 17.84 12.22
CA GLU A 173 -8.94 18.35 11.39
C GLU A 173 -9.50 19.68 11.89
N LYS A 174 -9.56 19.88 13.21
CA LYS A 174 -10.08 21.11 13.80
C LYS A 174 -9.15 22.32 13.63
N TYR A 175 -7.83 22.10 13.64
CA TYR A 175 -6.85 23.19 13.80
C TYR A 175 -5.94 23.40 12.58
N PHE A 176 -5.80 22.39 11.72
CA PHE A 176 -4.81 22.37 10.65
C PHE A 176 -5.40 22.04 9.26
N LYS A 177 -6.68 21.65 9.21
CA LYS A 177 -7.44 21.48 7.97
C LYS A 177 -8.41 22.64 7.79
#